data_AF-A0A310S610-F1
#
_entry.id   AF-A0A310S610-F1
#
_cell.length_a   1.000
_cell.length_b   1.000
_cell.length_c   1.000
_cell.angle_alpha   90.00
_cell.angle_beta   90.00
_cell.angle_gamma   90.00
#
_symmetry.space_group_name_H-M   'P 1'
#
loop_
_entity.id
_entity.type
_entity.pdbx_description
1 polymer ?
#
loop_
_entity_poly.entity_id
_entity_poly.type
_entity_poly.pdbx_seq_one_letter_code
_entity_poly.pdbx_strand_id
1 'polypeptide(L)'
;CLANYIITSSAVCCFLPFETAELLISHIGYLKENFLRVFQVDHERMRMKKLRFCIRYHIFILGMADQLNFLVKFTLGHMSLICAMVFGCIGNQIFRAKPLGAAIFLLGYMVSLFLLCYAGQRVINESLSVVDVVYESAWYEGSIEMKKSLKFVMARCQIPSRLSAWPFGFFSFPLFLMIVRTS
;
A
#
# COMPACT_ATOMS: atom_id res chain seq x y z
N CYS A 1 -31.03 8.89 9.63
CA CYS A 1 -30.80 8.31 8.28
C CYS A 1 -29.59 8.89 7.57
N LEU A 2 -29.53 10.21 7.29
CA LEU A 2 -28.42 10.80 6.52
C LEU A 2 -27.02 10.58 7.13
N ALA A 3 -26.86 10.75 8.44
CA ALA A 3 -25.58 10.51 9.12
C ALA A 3 -25.10 9.06 8.99
N ASN A 4 -25.99 8.08 9.17
CA ASN A 4 -25.64 6.66 9.04
C ASN A 4 -25.25 6.30 7.60
N TYR A 5 -25.90 6.87 6.58
CA TYR A 5 -25.58 6.61 5.18
C TYR A 5 -24.22 7.21 4.76
N ILE A 6 -23.88 8.40 5.28
CA ILE A 6 -22.59 9.05 5.03
C ILE A 6 -21.45 8.26 5.69
N ILE A 7 -21.67 7.80 6.93
CA ILE A 7 -20.68 7.01 7.68
C ILE A 7 -20.43 5.65 7.00
N THR A 8 -21.47 4.95 6.55
CA THR A 8 -21.30 3.67 5.86
C THR A 8 -20.60 3.82 4.51
N SER A 9 -20.94 4.85 3.73
CA SER A 9 -20.26 5.14 2.46
C SER A 9 -18.78 5.48 2.67
N SER A 10 -18.48 6.32 3.66
CA SER A 10 -17.11 6.71 4.03
C SER A 10 -16.27 5.53 4.54
N ALA A 11 -16.86 4.62 5.32
CA ALA A 11 -16.21 3.40 5.79
C ALA A 11 -15.86 2.46 4.62
N VAL A 12 -16.78 2.27 3.67
CA VAL A 12 -16.54 1.48 2.46
C VAL A 12 -15.40 2.09 1.62
N CYS A 13 -15.36 3.42 1.48
CA CYS A 13 -14.28 4.12 0.79
C CYS A 13 -12.90 3.90 1.43
N CYS A 14 -12.80 3.68 2.74
CA CYS A 14 -11.53 3.38 3.41
C CYS A 14 -11.17 1.89 3.38
N PHE A 15 -12.17 1.02 3.41
CA PHE A 15 -11.97 -0.43 3.37
C PHE A 15 -11.41 -0.90 2.02
N LEU A 16 -11.87 -0.31 0.91
CA LEU A 16 -11.42 -0.69 -0.43
C LEU A 16 -9.90 -0.49 -0.66
N PRO A 17 -9.28 0.67 -0.33
CA PRO A 17 -7.83 0.83 -0.38
C PRO A 17 -7.06 -0.14 0.50
N PHE A 18 -7.60 -0.48 1.68
CA PHE A 18 -6.98 -1.44 2.58
C PHE A 18 -6.97 -2.84 1.96
N GLU A 19 -8.12 -3.32 1.47
CA GLU A 19 -8.24 -4.63 0.82
C GLU A 19 -7.37 -4.73 -0.44
N THR A 20 -7.35 -3.69 -1.27
CA THR A 20 -6.51 -3.64 -2.47
C THR A 20 -5.02 -3.58 -2.14
N ALA A 21 -4.62 -2.98 -1.01
CA ALA A 21 -3.25 -3.06 -0.52
C ALA A 21 -2.87 -4.49 -0.06
N GLU A 22 -3.77 -5.19 0.63
CA GLU A 22 -3.56 -6.60 1.01
C GLU A 22 -3.46 -7.51 -0.22
N LEU A 23 -4.30 -7.29 -1.23
CA LEU A 23 -4.21 -8.00 -2.51
C LEU A 23 -2.85 -7.76 -3.19
N LEU A 24 -2.38 -6.51 -3.21
CA LEU A 24 -1.06 -6.16 -3.75
C LEU A 24 0.06 -6.89 -3.01
N ILE A 25 0.00 -6.93 -1.67
CA ILE A 25 0.97 -7.65 -0.83
C ILE A 25 0.97 -9.15 -1.16
N SER A 26 -0.21 -9.75 -1.34
CA SER A 26 -0.35 -11.15 -1.76
C SER A 26 0.33 -11.42 -3.11
N HIS A 27 0.15 -10.52 -4.09
CA HIS A 27 0.82 -10.61 -5.39
C HIS A 27 2.35 -10.49 -5.27
N ILE A 28 2.86 -9.61 -4.38
CA ILE A 28 4.29 -9.51 -4.08
C ILE A 28 4.80 -10.82 -3.46
N GLY A 29 4.04 -11.43 -2.55
CA GLY A 29 4.34 -12.75 -1.98
C GLY A 29 4.46 -13.85 -3.04
N TYR A 30 3.48 -13.91 -3.95
CA TYR A 30 3.51 -14.86 -5.08
C TYR A 30 4.70 -14.61 -6.02
N LEU A 31 5.05 -13.35 -6.29
CA LEU A 31 6.23 -13.01 -7.09
C LEU A 31 7.52 -13.52 -6.43
N LYS A 32 7.68 -13.31 -5.11
CA LYS A 32 8.85 -13.78 -4.34
C LYS A 32 9.04 -15.29 -4.49
N GLU A 33 7.97 -16.06 -4.32
CA GLU A 33 8.00 -17.51 -4.48
C GLU A 33 8.39 -17.93 -5.91
N ASN A 34 7.90 -17.23 -6.93
CA ASN A 34 8.26 -17.51 -8.31
C ASN A 34 9.74 -17.25 -8.60
N PHE A 35 10.33 -16.20 -8.01
CA PHE A 35 11.77 -15.92 -8.15
C PHE A 35 12.64 -17.03 -7.57
N LEU A 36 12.31 -17.56 -6.40
CA LEU A 36 13.04 -18.69 -5.79
C LEU A 36 12.98 -19.95 -6.67
N ARG A 37 11.83 -20.19 -7.31
CA ARG A 37 11.60 -21.34 -8.20
C ARG A 37 12.23 -21.19 -9.59
N VAL A 38 12.85 -20.07 -9.93
CA VAL A 38 13.53 -19.86 -11.23
C VAL A 38 14.72 -20.80 -11.36
N PHE A 39 15.54 -20.93 -10.32
CA PHE A 39 16.80 -21.66 -10.38
C PHE A 39 16.70 -23.14 -10.01
N GLN A 40 15.55 -23.58 -9.49
CA GLN A 40 15.25 -25.00 -9.24
C GLN A 40 15.01 -25.82 -10.52
N VAL A 41 15.14 -25.22 -11.71
CA VAL A 41 14.90 -25.89 -13.00
C VAL A 41 16.23 -26.11 -13.71
N ASP A 42 16.51 -27.36 -14.09
CA ASP A 42 17.79 -27.76 -14.71
C ASP A 42 18.02 -27.11 -16.08
N HIS A 43 16.95 -27.01 -16.89
CA HIS A 43 17.05 -26.47 -18.24
C HIS A 43 17.10 -24.93 -18.27
N GLU A 44 18.21 -24.37 -18.74
CA GLU A 44 18.42 -22.92 -18.85
C GLU A 44 17.32 -22.20 -19.64
N ARG A 45 16.87 -22.78 -20.76
CA ARG A 45 15.79 -22.21 -21.58
C ARG A 45 14.49 -22.04 -20.78
N MET A 46 14.22 -22.94 -19.85
CA MET A 46 13.06 -22.87 -18.96
C MET A 46 13.28 -21.88 -17.83
N ARG A 47 14.49 -21.80 -17.25
CA ARG A 47 14.85 -20.74 -16.29
C ARG A 47 14.63 -19.35 -16.89
N MET A 48 15.09 -19.12 -18.12
CA MET A 48 14.89 -17.86 -18.84
C MET A 48 13.41 -17.53 -19.09
N LYS A 49 12.57 -18.53 -19.41
CA LYS A 49 11.13 -18.32 -19.54
C LYS A 49 10.50 -17.92 -18.20
N LYS A 50 10.83 -18.61 -17.11
CA LYS A 50 10.35 -18.27 -15.76
C LYS A 50 10.81 -16.89 -15.31
N LEU A 51 12.08 -16.55 -15.55
CA LEU A 51 12.62 -15.23 -15.23
C LEU A 51 11.88 -14.12 -15.97
N ARG A 52 11.66 -14.28 -17.29
CA ARG A 52 10.87 -13.31 -18.06
C ARG A 52 9.44 -13.16 -17.55
N PHE A 53 8.82 -14.25 -17.12
CA PHE A 53 7.50 -14.20 -16.48
C PHE A 53 7.57 -13.38 -15.17
N CYS A 54 8.53 -13.66 -14.29
CA CYS A 54 8.70 -12.91 -13.04
C CYS A 54 8.92 -11.42 -13.29
N ILE A 55 9.73 -11.05 -14.27
CA ILE A 55 10.00 -9.65 -14.63
C ILE A 55 8.71 -8.97 -15.11
N ARG A 56 7.97 -9.59 -16.05
CA ARG A 56 6.70 -9.03 -16.54
C ARG A 56 5.68 -8.91 -15.41
N TYR A 57 5.62 -9.89 -14.53
CA TYR A 57 4.71 -9.89 -13.39
C TYR A 57 5.09 -8.83 -12.36
N HIS A 58 6.38 -8.61 -12.11
CA HIS A 58 6.85 -7.51 -11.26
C HIS A 58 6.44 -6.14 -11.83
N ILE A 59 6.57 -5.93 -13.15
CA ILE A 59 6.10 -4.70 -13.81
C ILE A 59 4.58 -4.53 -13.65
N PHE A 60 3.81 -5.60 -13.80
CA PHE A 60 2.37 -5.58 -13.57
C PHE A 60 2.02 -5.18 -12.12
N ILE A 61 2.71 -5.76 -11.13
CA ILE A 61 2.55 -5.41 -9.71
C ILE A 61 2.88 -3.93 -9.45
N LEU A 62 3.93 -3.39 -10.07
CA LEU A 62 4.24 -1.97 -9.95
C LEU A 62 3.12 -1.09 -10.51
N GLY A 63 2.52 -1.47 -11.64
CA GLY A 63 1.34 -0.80 -12.18
C GLY A 63 0.12 -0.87 -11.23
N MET A 64 -0.12 -2.02 -10.58
CA MET A 64 -1.16 -2.14 -9.55
C MET A 64 -0.88 -1.23 -8.35
N ALA A 65 0.38 -1.11 -7.93
CA ALA A 65 0.77 -0.22 -6.84
C ALA A 65 0.52 1.26 -7.17
N ASP A 66 0.77 1.66 -8.43
CA ASP A 66 0.47 3.03 -8.89
C ASP A 66 -1.04 3.31 -8.94
N GLN A 67 -1.85 2.34 -9.38
CA GLN A 67 -3.31 2.44 -9.34
C GLN A 67 -3.85 2.53 -7.91
N LEU A 68 -3.31 1.72 -7.01
CA LEU A 68 -3.62 1.78 -5.58
C LEU A 68 -3.28 3.17 -5.01
N ASN A 69 -2.11 3.71 -5.35
CA ASN A 69 -1.71 5.05 -4.92
C ASN A 69 -2.70 6.12 -5.42
N PHE A 70 -3.20 6.00 -6.65
CA PHE A 70 -4.23 6.89 -7.17
C PHE A 70 -5.56 6.77 -6.41
N LEU A 71 -6.02 5.55 -6.13
CA LEU A 71 -7.24 5.29 -5.35
C LEU A 71 -7.14 5.86 -3.93
N VAL A 72 -5.98 5.68 -3.29
CA VAL A 72 -5.68 6.19 -1.95
C VAL A 72 -5.73 7.73 -1.91
N LYS A 73 -5.23 8.42 -2.94
CA LYS A 73 -5.33 9.89 -3.03
C LYS A 73 -6.78 10.37 -3.13
N PHE A 74 -7.60 9.68 -3.93
CA PHE A 74 -9.02 10.01 -4.08
C PHE A 74 -9.79 9.82 -2.77
N THR A 75 -9.57 8.68 -2.11
CA THR A 75 -10.22 8.36 -0.83
C THR A 75 -9.80 9.33 0.27
N LEU A 76 -8.51 9.66 0.37
CA LEU A 76 -8.05 10.72 1.27
C LEU A 76 -8.73 12.07 1.06
N GLY A 77 -8.80 12.53 -0.19
CA GLY A 77 -9.44 13.80 -0.52
C GLY A 77 -10.89 13.82 -0.03
N HIS A 78 -11.63 12.74 -0.29
CA HIS A 78 -13.00 12.59 0.21
C HIS A 78 -13.09 12.58 1.74
N MET A 79 -12.22 11.83 2.43
CA MET A 79 -12.20 11.79 3.90
C MET A 79 -11.86 13.16 4.52
N SER A 80 -10.92 13.91 3.94
CA SER A 80 -10.57 15.25 4.41
C SER A 80 -11.72 16.26 4.26
N LEU A 81 -12.47 16.19 3.16
CA LEU A 81 -13.65 17.05 2.93
C LEU A 81 -14.76 16.76 3.93
N ILE A 82 -15.07 15.48 4.17
CA ILE A 82 -16.05 15.07 5.19
C ILE A 82 -15.59 15.53 6.57
N CYS A 83 -14.32 15.32 6.90
CA CYS A 83 -13.77 15.73 8.18
C CYS A 83 -13.89 17.26 8.39
N ALA A 84 -13.51 18.06 7.40
CA ALA A 84 -13.65 19.52 7.44
C ALA A 84 -15.12 19.97 7.57
N MET A 85 -16.04 19.34 6.84
CA MET A 85 -17.48 19.61 6.94
C MET A 85 -18.01 19.30 8.34
N VAL A 86 -17.61 18.16 8.91
CA VAL A 86 -18.01 17.75 10.26
C VAL A 86 -17.46 18.72 11.30
N PHE A 87 -16.19 19.12 11.22
CA PHE A 87 -15.61 20.13 12.11
C PHE A 87 -16.29 21.50 11.96
N GLY A 88 -16.64 21.93 10.74
CA GLY A 88 -17.40 23.15 10.50
C GLY A 88 -18.80 23.11 11.11
N CYS A 89 -19.50 21.98 10.98
CA CYS A 89 -20.81 21.77 11.59
C CYS A 89 -20.74 21.66 13.12
N ILE A 90 -19.69 21.03 13.66
CA ILE A 90 -19.43 20.92 15.11
C ILE A 90 -19.07 22.30 15.67
N GLY A 91 -18.24 23.10 14.99
CA GLY A 91 -17.98 24.50 15.37
C GLY A 91 -19.26 25.30 15.57
N ASN A 92 -20.29 25.03 14.76
CA ASN A 92 -21.62 25.63 14.89
C ASN A 92 -22.52 24.95 15.96
N GLN A 93 -22.27 23.68 16.30
CA GLN A 93 -23.07 22.89 17.27
C GLN A 93 -22.44 22.76 18.67
N ILE A 94 -21.19 23.18 18.90
CA ILE A 94 -20.54 23.20 20.22
C ILE A 94 -21.38 23.98 21.24
N PHE A 95 -22.23 24.91 20.80
CA PHE A 95 -23.21 25.62 21.63
C PHE A 95 -24.43 24.76 22.09
N ARG A 96 -24.67 23.55 21.59
CA ARG A 96 -25.94 22.80 21.83
C ARG A 96 -25.84 21.29 22.15
N ALA A 97 -24.72 20.81 22.69
CA ALA A 97 -24.65 19.59 23.52
C ALA A 97 -24.84 18.19 22.86
N LYS A 98 -23.94 17.76 21.95
CA LYS A 98 -23.79 16.33 21.55
C LYS A 98 -22.33 15.84 21.47
N PRO A 99 -21.60 15.74 22.60
CA PRO A 99 -20.17 15.38 22.63
C PRO A 99 -19.87 13.92 22.23
N LEU A 100 -20.78 12.97 22.53
CA LEU A 100 -20.58 11.54 22.27
C LEU A 100 -20.48 11.19 20.78
N GLY A 101 -21.30 11.81 19.93
CA GLY A 101 -21.29 11.56 18.49
C GLY A 101 -19.98 12.02 17.82
N ALA A 102 -19.45 13.16 18.26
CA ALA A 102 -18.18 13.69 17.76
C ALA A 102 -17.00 12.78 18.17
N ALA A 103 -16.99 12.27 19.41
CA ALA A 103 -15.97 11.35 19.88
C ALA A 103 -15.95 10.03 19.09
N ILE A 104 -17.12 9.44 18.80
CA ILE A 104 -17.23 8.21 18.01
C ILE A 104 -16.73 8.44 16.57
N PHE A 105 -17.09 9.57 15.96
CA PHE A 105 -16.62 9.93 14.62
C PHE A 105 -15.09 10.09 14.57
N LEU A 106 -14.52 10.81 15.54
CA LEU A 106 -13.07 11.01 15.65
C LEU A 106 -12.36 9.66 15.82
N LEU A 107 -12.85 8.78 16.69
CA LEU A 107 -12.29 7.43 16.86
C LEU A 107 -12.33 6.63 15.55
N GLY A 108 -13.46 6.66 14.82
CA GLY A 108 -13.58 5.98 13.53
C GLY A 108 -12.60 6.51 12.48
N TYR A 109 -12.38 7.83 12.44
CA TYR A 109 -11.38 8.46 11.59
C TYR A 109 -9.96 8.01 11.94
N MET A 110 -9.61 8.01 13.23
CA MET A 110 -8.28 7.58 13.70
C MET A 110 -8.00 6.12 13.39
N VAL A 111 -8.98 5.22 13.56
CA VAL A 111 -8.85 3.80 13.18
C VAL A 111 -8.66 3.65 11.67
N SER A 112 -9.44 4.38 10.87
CA SER A 112 -9.33 4.34 9.40
C SER A 112 -7.95 4.81 8.92
N LEU A 113 -7.45 5.90 9.51
CA LEU A 113 -6.11 6.43 9.23
C LEU A 113 -5.01 5.44 9.65
N PHE A 114 -5.16 4.81 10.82
CA PHE A 114 -4.24 3.79 11.30
C PHE A 114 -4.16 2.61 10.33
N LEU A 115 -5.30 2.07 9.89
CA LEU A 115 -5.35 0.94 8.94
C LEU A 115 -4.65 1.28 7.63
N LEU A 116 -4.85 2.50 7.11
CA LEU A 116 -4.20 2.95 5.87
C LEU A 116 -2.68 3.14 6.04
N CYS A 117 -2.25 3.68 7.19
CA CYS A 117 -0.82 3.78 7.52
C CYS A 117 -0.17 2.41 7.72
N TYR A 118 -0.88 1.47 8.34
CA TYR A 118 -0.45 0.08 8.52
C TYR A 118 -0.27 -0.61 7.17
N ALA A 119 -1.28 -0.53 6.30
CA ALA A 119 -1.22 -1.08 4.95
C ALA A 119 -0.08 -0.44 4.13
N GLY A 120 0.07 0.89 4.17
CA GLY A 120 1.16 1.60 3.50
C GLY A 120 2.54 1.16 3.97
N GLN A 121 2.73 0.99 5.28
CA GLN A 121 3.98 0.47 5.85
C GLN A 121 4.28 -0.95 5.37
N ARG A 122 3.26 -1.83 5.32
CA ARG A 122 3.43 -3.19 4.82
C ARG A 122 3.79 -3.22 3.36
N VAL A 123 3.14 -2.42 2.50
CA VAL A 123 3.50 -2.32 1.07
C VAL A 123 4.96 -1.90 0.90
N ILE A 124 5.45 -0.95 1.71
CA ILE A 124 6.87 -0.54 1.71
C ILE A 124 7.77 -1.71 2.08
N ASN A 125 7.51 -2.37 3.21
CA ASN A 125 8.35 -3.46 3.72
C ASN A 125 8.36 -4.66 2.73
N GLU A 126 7.19 -5.05 2.25
CA GLU A 126 7.04 -6.19 1.33
C GLU A 126 7.70 -5.91 -0.02
N SER A 127 7.56 -4.69 -0.56
CA SER A 127 8.20 -4.33 -1.82
C SER A 127 9.73 -4.34 -1.73
N LEU A 128 10.30 -3.91 -0.61
CA LEU A 128 11.75 -3.97 -0.36
C LEU A 128 12.23 -5.41 -0.21
N SER A 129 11.50 -6.26 0.50
CA SER A 129 11.89 -7.66 0.76
C SER A 129 12.07 -8.52 -0.51
N VAL A 130 11.58 -8.06 -1.67
CA VAL A 130 11.77 -8.75 -2.96
C VAL A 130 13.26 -8.83 -3.30
N VAL A 131 14.05 -7.79 -3.00
CA VAL A 131 15.48 -7.79 -3.33
C VAL A 131 16.22 -8.89 -2.58
N ASP A 132 15.88 -9.10 -1.30
CA ASP A 132 16.51 -10.10 -0.45
C ASP A 132 16.25 -11.50 -1.01
N VAL A 133 15.00 -11.79 -1.39
CA VAL A 133 14.62 -13.07 -2.02
C VAL A 133 15.32 -13.30 -3.36
N VAL A 134 15.44 -12.25 -4.18
CA VAL A 134 16.16 -12.37 -5.46
C VAL A 134 17.65 -12.57 -5.21
N TYR A 135 18.23 -11.97 -4.18
CA TYR A 135 19.63 -12.12 -3.80
C TYR A 135 19.94 -13.51 -3.22
N GLU A 136 19.04 -14.08 -2.43
CA GLU A 136 19.12 -15.43 -1.87
C GLU A 136 18.91 -16.54 -2.92
N SER A 137 18.32 -16.21 -4.07
CA SER A 137 18.21 -17.14 -5.18
C SER A 137 19.60 -17.49 -5.74
N ALA A 138 19.75 -18.64 -6.42
CA ALA A 138 21.00 -19.04 -7.09
C ALA A 138 21.29 -18.22 -8.37
N TRP A 139 21.09 -16.89 -8.33
CA TRP A 139 21.21 -15.96 -9.46
C TRP A 139 22.61 -15.99 -10.10
N TYR A 140 23.63 -16.33 -9.33
CA TYR A 140 25.01 -16.47 -9.80
C TYR A 140 25.23 -17.70 -10.70
N GLU A 141 24.32 -18.67 -10.72
CA GLU A 141 24.33 -19.82 -11.64
C GLU A 141 23.61 -19.53 -12.97
N GLY A 142 22.96 -18.37 -13.07
CA GLY A 142 22.31 -17.93 -14.31
C GLY A 142 23.30 -17.64 -15.44
N SER A 143 22.82 -17.61 -16.68
CA SER A 143 23.62 -17.14 -17.80
C SER A 143 23.89 -15.64 -17.72
N ILE A 144 24.82 -15.14 -18.54
CA ILE A 144 25.19 -13.71 -18.57
C ILE A 144 23.96 -12.83 -18.80
N GLU A 145 23.03 -13.27 -19.66
CA GLU A 145 21.76 -12.59 -19.91
C GLU A 145 20.90 -12.53 -18.64
N MET A 146 20.71 -13.67 -17.95
CA MET A 146 19.96 -13.74 -16.69
C MET A 146 20.53 -12.79 -15.63
N LYS A 147 21.85 -12.84 -15.41
CA LYS A 147 22.53 -12.01 -14.41
C LYS A 147 22.33 -10.53 -14.71
N LYS A 148 22.41 -10.13 -15.98
CA LYS A 148 22.14 -8.73 -16.38
C LYS A 148 20.70 -8.34 -16.05
N SER A 149 19.71 -9.13 -16.43
CA SER A 149 18.30 -8.84 -16.12
C SER A 149 18.03 -8.79 -14.62
N LEU A 150 18.58 -9.72 -13.85
CA LEU A 150 18.40 -9.78 -12.40
C LEU A 150 19.02 -8.58 -11.68
N LYS A 151 20.17 -8.07 -12.15
CA LYS A 151 20.75 -6.82 -11.61
C LYS A 151 19.78 -5.63 -11.75
N PHE A 152 19.12 -5.50 -12.89
CA PHE A 152 18.11 -4.45 -13.08
C PHE A 152 16.90 -4.65 -12.16
N VAL A 153 16.43 -5.89 -11.98
CA VAL A 153 15.36 -6.20 -11.03
C VAL A 153 15.76 -5.81 -9.61
N MET A 154 16.93 -6.25 -9.15
CA MET A 154 17.45 -5.93 -7.81
C MET A 154 17.54 -4.41 -7.59
N ALA A 155 18.10 -3.68 -8.54
CA ALA A 155 18.18 -2.22 -8.49
C ALA A 155 16.79 -1.57 -8.42
N ARG A 156 15.79 -2.09 -9.13
CA ARG A 156 14.41 -1.60 -9.04
C ARG A 156 13.78 -1.93 -7.69
N CYS A 157 14.00 -3.12 -7.13
CA CYS A 157 13.42 -3.54 -5.85
C CYS A 157 13.94 -2.72 -4.66
N GLN A 158 15.11 -2.09 -4.77
CA GLN A 158 15.62 -1.13 -3.76
C GLN A 158 14.77 0.14 -3.65
N ILE A 159 13.92 0.43 -4.64
CA ILE A 159 12.99 1.55 -4.61
C ILE A 159 11.61 1.03 -4.15
N PRO A 160 11.18 1.32 -2.91
CA PRO A 160 9.92 0.80 -2.38
C PRO A 160 8.71 1.37 -3.12
N SER A 161 7.65 0.57 -3.23
CA SER A 161 6.33 1.07 -3.59
C SER A 161 5.76 1.83 -2.40
N ARG A 162 5.32 3.08 -2.61
CA ARG A 162 4.83 3.96 -1.54
C ARG A 162 3.46 4.52 -1.88
N LEU A 163 2.59 4.57 -0.87
CA LEU A 163 1.29 5.23 -0.94
C LEU A 163 1.45 6.68 -0.48
N SER A 164 1.20 7.63 -1.37
CA SER A 164 1.35 9.06 -1.13
C SER A 164 0.20 9.59 -0.27
N ALA A 165 0.54 10.26 0.82
CA ALA A 165 -0.35 11.02 1.67
C ALA A 165 -0.09 12.52 1.49
N TRP A 166 -0.16 13.01 0.25
CA TRP A 166 0.15 14.41 -0.06
C TRP A 166 -0.76 15.37 0.73
N PRO A 167 -0.24 16.45 1.35
CA PRO A 167 1.16 16.94 1.35
C PRO A 167 2.06 16.35 2.45
N PHE A 168 1.55 15.49 3.32
CA PHE A 168 2.22 15.00 4.53
C PHE A 168 3.28 13.90 4.30
N GLY A 169 3.51 13.50 3.05
CA GLY A 169 4.50 12.48 2.68
C GLY A 169 3.85 11.16 2.26
N PHE A 170 4.06 10.09 3.02
CA PHE A 170 3.62 8.73 2.67
C PHE A 170 2.96 8.02 3.86
N PHE A 171 1.98 7.17 3.57
CA PHE A 171 1.35 6.32 4.56
C PHE A 171 2.36 5.35 5.18
N SER A 172 2.59 5.56 6.46
CA SER A 172 3.60 4.89 7.25
C SER A 172 3.33 5.13 8.73
N PHE A 173 3.91 4.33 9.62
CA PHE A 173 3.76 4.57 11.07
C PHE A 173 4.27 5.95 11.51
N PRO A 174 5.39 6.49 10.98
CA PRO A 174 5.81 7.86 11.26
C PRO A 174 4.74 8.92 10.96
N LEU A 175 4.02 8.79 9.83
CA LEU A 175 2.95 9.71 9.49
C LEU A 175 1.79 9.63 10.50
N PHE A 176 1.36 8.42 10.85
CA PHE A 176 0.31 8.23 11.85
C PHE A 176 0.67 8.88 13.18
N LEU A 177 1.89 8.60 13.67
CA LEU A 177 2.39 9.19 14.91
C LEU A 177 2.53 10.71 14.84
N MET A 178 2.88 11.27 13.68
CA MET A 178 2.88 12.72 13.47
C MET A 178 1.48 13.30 13.68
N ILE A 179 0.47 12.73 13.03
CA ILE A 179 -0.92 13.19 13.10
C ILE A 179 -1.47 13.07 14.52
N VAL A 180 -1.22 11.94 15.20
CA VAL A 180 -1.66 11.71 16.60
C VAL A 180 -1.02 12.73 17.54
N ARG A 181 0.23 13.13 17.33
CA ARG A 181 0.91 14.12 18.18
C ARG A 181 0.43 15.55 17.96
N THR A 182 -0.07 15.86 16.77
CA THR A 182 -0.59 17.18 16.41
C THR A 182 -2.08 17.36 16.67
N SER A 183 -2.79 16.28 17.02
CA SER A 183 -4.23 16.28 17.36
C SER A 183 -4.43 16.41 18.87
#